data_AF-A0A7V4UWD8-F1
#
_entry.id   AF-A0A7V4UWD8-F1
#
_cell.length_a   1.000
_cell.length_b   1.000
_cell.length_c   1.000
_cell.angle_alpha   90.00
_cell.angle_beta   90.00
_cell.angle_gamma   90.00
#
_symmetry.space_group_name_H-M   'P 1'
#
loop_
_entity.id
_entity.type
_entity.pdbx_description
1 polymer ?
#
loop_
_entity_poly.entity_id
_entity_poly.type
_entity_poly.pdbx_seq_one_letter_code
_entity_poly.pdbx_strand_id
1 'polypeptide(L)' 'MGQAKSVEKGKFTRQDVIDAFTDQIFGGNPAAVCVLDHWPDEKLMQNITKENNLSETAFAVAFWQLGIPLVCQQGHGDSL' A
#
# COMPACT_ATOMS: atom_id res chain seq x y z
N MET A 1 7.27 -7.25 35.41
CA MET A 1 7.03 -8.13 34.26
C MET A 1 6.38 -7.29 33.18
N GLY A 2 7.19 -6.59 32.36
CA GLY A 2 6.69 -5.68 31.34
C GLY A 2 6.10 -6.47 30.18
N GLN A 3 4.84 -6.22 29.85
CA GLN A 3 4.20 -6.84 28.71
C GLN A 3 4.92 -6.36 27.45
N ALA A 4 5.50 -7.29 26.68
CA ALA A 4 5.92 -7.03 25.32
C ALA A 4 4.66 -6.59 24.56
N LYS A 5 4.61 -5.32 24.16
CA LYS A 5 3.63 -4.88 23.16
C LYS A 5 4.01 -5.59 21.88
N SER A 6 3.32 -6.69 21.58
CA SER A 6 3.35 -7.31 20.26
C SER A 6 3.03 -6.20 19.26
N VAL A 7 4.00 -5.85 18.41
CA VAL A 7 3.76 -4.99 17.26
C VAL A 7 2.72 -5.72 16.42
N GLU A 8 1.47 -5.24 16.43
CA GLU A 8 0.41 -5.79 15.58
C GLU A 8 0.85 -5.62 14.13
N LYS A 9 1.06 -6.75 13.45
CA LYS A 9 1.50 -6.81 12.06
C LYS A 9 0.57 -5.97 11.18
N GLY A 10 1.10 -4.90 10.56
CA GLY A 10 0.50 -4.22 9.41
C GLY A 10 -0.97 -3.84 9.56
N LYS A 11 -1.29 -2.88 10.44
CA LYS A 11 -2.64 -2.32 10.50
C LYS A 11 -2.89 -1.51 9.22
N PHE A 12 -3.76 -2.02 8.36
CA PHE A 12 -4.21 -1.32 7.16
C PHE A 12 -5.32 -0.35 7.52
N THR A 13 -5.17 0.89 7.07
CA THR A 13 -6.14 1.94 7.34
C THR A 13 -7.15 2.03 6.19
N ARG A 14 -6.70 1.85 4.94
CA ARG A 14 -7.58 1.78 3.76
C ARG A 14 -6.87 1.13 2.58
N GLN A 15 -7.62 0.40 1.75
CA GLN A 15 -7.18 -0.02 0.42
C GLN A 15 -8.25 0.36 -0.60
N ASP A 16 -7.83 1.00 -1.69
CA ASP A 16 -8.71 1.38 -2.80
C ASP A 16 -8.12 0.92 -4.13
N VAL A 17 -8.99 0.67 -5.10
CA VAL A 17 -8.61 0.49 -6.51
C VAL A 17 -8.96 1.77 -7.25
N ILE A 18 -8.00 2.31 -7.99
CA ILE A 18 -8.16 3.52 -8.80
C ILE A 18 -7.78 3.25 -10.25
N ASP A 19 -8.32 4.04 -11.19
CA ASP A 19 -7.82 4.10 -12.56
C ASP A 19 -6.66 5.11 -12.62
N ALA A 20 -5.42 4.61 -12.69
CA ALA A 20 -4.24 5.45 -12.79
C ALA A 20 -4.05 6.00 -14.22
N PHE A 21 -3.38 7.16 -14.32
CA PHE A 21 -3.03 7.84 -15.58
C PHE A 21 -4.22 8.31 -16.43
N THR A 22 -5.40 8.48 -15.81
CA THR A 22 -6.61 8.96 -16.49
C THR A 22 -7.46 9.81 -15.55
N ASP A 23 -8.27 10.70 -16.13
CA ASP A 23 -9.32 11.45 -15.44
C ASP A 23 -10.73 10.90 -15.75
N GLN A 24 -10.81 9.80 -16.52
CA GLN A 24 -12.06 9.16 -16.93
C GLN A 24 -12.20 7.78 -16.27
N ILE A 25 -13.39 7.47 -15.76
CA ILE A 25 -13.70 6.12 -15.23
C ILE A 25 -13.52 5.11 -16.38
N PHE A 26 -12.78 4.02 -16.11
CA PHE A 26 -12.41 2.98 -17.08
C PHE A 26 -11.46 3.43 -18.21
N GLY A 27 -10.79 4.57 -18.06
CA GLY A 27 -9.92 5.15 -19.09
C GLY A 27 -8.41 4.96 -18.88
N GLY A 28 -8.00 4.21 -17.87
CA GLY A 28 -6.61 4.14 -17.40
C GLY A 28 -6.22 2.73 -16.98
N ASN A 29 -5.21 2.62 -16.11
CA ASN A 29 -4.77 1.33 -15.60
C ASN A 29 -5.23 1.10 -14.15
N PRO A 30 -5.99 0.03 -13.86
CA PRO A 30 -6.38 -0.29 -12.50
C PRO A 30 -5.15 -0.52 -11.60
N ALA A 31 -5.02 0.30 -10.55
CA ALA A 31 -3.94 0.21 -9.58
C ALA A 31 -4.51 0.16 -8.15
N ALA A 32 -3.89 -0.65 -7.29
CA ALA A 32 -4.24 -0.67 -5.87
C ALA A 32 -3.44 0.42 -5.13
N VAL A 33 -4.10 1.12 -4.20
CA VAL A 33 -3.45 2.04 -3.27
C VAL A 33 -3.73 1.57 -1.85
N CYS A 34 -2.68 1.24 -1.10
CA CYS A 34 -2.74 0.80 0.28
C CYS A 34 -2.23 1.91 1.21
N VAL A 35 -3.12 2.47 2.02
CA VAL A 35 -2.79 3.46 3.06
C VAL A 35 -2.62 2.76 4.40
N LEU A 36 -1.44 2.93 5.00
CA LEU A 36 -0.96 2.20 6.16
C LEU A 36 -0.50 3.15 7.27
N ASP A 37 -0.52 2.65 8.51
CA ASP A 37 0.04 3.38 9.66
C ASP A 37 1.57 3.26 9.74
N HIS A 38 2.14 2.19 9.19
CA HIS A 38 3.58 1.92 9.13
C HIS A 38 3.95 1.15 7.88
N TRP A 39 5.22 1.22 7.46
CA TRP A 39 5.71 0.44 6.33
C TRP A 39 5.67 -1.06 6.65
N PRO A 40 4.96 -1.87 5.85
CA PRO A 40 5.06 -3.33 5.94
C PRO A 40 6.44 -3.80 5.47
N ASP A 41 6.82 -5.01 5.88
CA ASP A 41 8.05 -5.62 5.35
C ASP A 41 7.92 -5.92 3.84
N GLU A 42 9.06 -6.03 3.16
CA GLU A 42 9.11 -6.22 1.71
C GLU A 42 8.38 -7.49 1.25
N LYS A 43 8.46 -8.56 2.04
CA LYS A 43 7.80 -9.83 1.72
C LYS A 43 6.28 -9.69 1.78
N LEU A 44 5.78 -8.97 2.77
CA LEU A 44 4.37 -8.65 2.92
C LEU A 44 3.93 -7.74 1.77
N MET A 45 4.69 -6.70 1.41
CA MET A 45 4.41 -5.86 0.23
C MET A 45 4.27 -6.70 -1.03
N GLN A 46 5.22 -7.59 -1.31
CA GLN A 46 5.16 -8.48 -2.47
C GLN A 46 3.94 -9.41 -2.44
N ASN A 47 3.58 -9.95 -1.28
CA ASN A 47 2.40 -10.80 -1.15
C ASN A 47 1.11 -10.01 -1.41
N ILE A 48 1.02 -8.77 -0.93
CA ILE A 48 -0.13 -7.89 -1.17
C ILE A 48 -0.24 -7.56 -2.65
N THR A 49 0.88 -7.19 -3.30
CA THR A 49 0.90 -6.91 -4.74
C THR A 49 0.42 -8.12 -5.55
N LYS A 50 0.86 -9.34 -5.18
CA LYS A 50 0.41 -10.59 -5.82
C LYS A 50 -1.08 -10.87 -5.62
N GLU A 51 -1.58 -10.68 -4.40
CA GLU A 51 -3.00 -10.90 -4.08
C GLU A 51 -3.91 -9.93 -4.83
N ASN A 52 -3.48 -8.67 -4.98
CA ASN A 52 -4.24 -7.67 -5.72
C ASN A 52 -4.42 -8.04 -7.20
N ASN A 53 -3.47 -8.78 -7.78
CA ASN A 53 -3.48 -9.17 -9.19
C ASN A 53 -3.73 -7.99 -10.16
N LEU A 54 -3.17 -6.83 -9.80
CA LEU A 54 -3.17 -5.61 -10.61
C LEU A 54 -1.74 -5.34 -11.10
N SER A 55 -1.62 -4.59 -12.18
CA SER A 55 -0.33 -4.19 -12.77
C SER A 55 0.56 -3.42 -11.78
N GLU A 56 -0.05 -2.55 -10.97
CA GLU A 56 0.65 -1.77 -9.96
C GLU A 56 -0.08 -1.76 -8.62
N THR A 57 0.71 -1.80 -7.54
CA THR A 57 0.23 -1.53 -6.17
C THR A 57 1.11 -0.44 -5.55
N ALA A 58 0.51 0.65 -5.09
CA ALA A 58 1.18 1.74 -4.38
C ALA A 58 0.93 1.63 -2.88
N PHE A 59 1.99 1.75 -2.10
CA PHE A 59 1.94 1.80 -0.65
C PHE A 59 2.23 3.21 -0.15
N ALA A 60 1.40 3.71 0.76
CA ALA A 60 1.51 5.03 1.34
C ALA A 60 1.37 4.94 2.86
N VAL A 61 2.28 5.57 3.60
CA VAL A 61 2.22 5.62 5.06
C VAL A 61 1.86 7.04 5.52
N ALA A 62 0.75 7.17 6.23
CA ALA A 62 0.22 8.45 6.68
C ALA A 62 0.97 8.94 7.93
N PHE A 63 2.10 9.64 7.73
CA PHE A 63 2.96 10.15 8.82
C PHE A 63 2.49 11.51 9.38
N TRP A 64 1.18 11.69 9.63
CA TRP A 64 0.62 12.97 10.09
C TRP A 64 1.08 13.40 11.50
N GLN A 65 1.80 12.56 12.25
CA GLN A 65 2.27 12.88 13.60
C GLN A 65 3.65 13.56 13.67
N LEU A 66 4.47 13.59 12.61
CA LEU A 66 5.88 14.02 12.72
C LEU A 66 6.39 14.98 11.61
N GLY A 67 5.52 15.45 10.70
CA GLY A 67 5.90 16.50 9.73
C GLY A 67 6.82 16.04 8.57
N ILE A 68 6.78 14.76 8.21
CA ILE A 68 7.58 14.16 7.13
C ILE A 68 6.70 14.00 5.88
N PRO A 69 7.17 14.28 4.64
CA PRO A 69 6.37 14.13 3.43
C PRO A 69 5.90 12.68 3.22
N LEU A 70 4.75 12.53 2.55
CA LEU A 70 4.23 11.24 2.09
C LEU A 70 5.27 10.57 1.20
N VAL A 71 5.77 9.41 1.63
CA VAL A 71 6.63 8.57 0.81
C VAL A 71 5.75 7.48 0.18
N CYS A 72 5.85 7.32 -1.13
CA CYS A 72 5.13 6.30 -1.88
C CYS A 72 6.14 5.28 -2.42
N GLN A 73 5.84 3.99 -2.27
CA GLN A 73 6.60 2.92 -2.91
C GLN A 73 5.67 2.15 -3.85
N GLN A 74 6.08 2.02 -5.11
CA GLN A 74 5.36 1.25 -6.12
C GLN A 74 5.90 -0.18 -6.12
N GLY A 75 5.02 -1.15 -5.84
CA GLY A 75 5.26 -2.55 -6.11
C GLY A 75 4.82 -2.88 -7.53
N HIS A 76 5.71 -3.48 -8.32
CA HIS A 76 5.35 -4.08 -9.60
C HIS A 76 4.75 -5.46 -9.35
N GLY A 77 3.50 -5.66 -9.78
CA GLY A 77 2.96 -6.99 -9.95
C GLY A 77 3.52 -7.52 -11.26
N ASP A 78 4.42 -8.50 -11.20
CA ASP A 78 4.75 -9.27 -12.40
C ASP A 78 3.46 -9.98 -12.82
N SER A 79 2.74 -9.38 -13.76
CA SER A 79 1.55 -9.98 -14.38
C SER A 79 1.90 -11.40 -14.80
N LEU A 80 1.17 -12.39 -14.28
CA LEU A 80 1.20 -13.77 -14.77
C LEU A 80 0.81 -13.83 -16.26
#